data_AF-A0A0U3HJS6-F1
#
_entry.id   AF-A0A0U3HJS6-F1
#
_cell.length_a   1.000
_cell.length_b   1.000
_cell.length_c   1.000
_cell.angle_alpha   90.00
_cell.angle_beta   90.00
_cell.angle_gamma   90.00
#
_symmetry.space_group_name_H-M   'P 1'
#
loop_
_entity.id
_entity.type
_entity.pdbx_description
1 polymer ?
#
loop_
_entity_poly.entity_id
_entity_poly.type
_entity_poly.pdbx_seq_one_letter_code
_entity_poly.pdbx_strand_id
1 'polypeptide(L)'
;HEIKSRMRAQASDKVDVIITEIGGTVGDIESQPFLEAAREVRRELGETNCMFVHVSLVPYIASAHELKTKPTQHSVMSLRQLGIRPDALVLRSDRPLGKGIKDKISLMCDVDEEAVVNCVDCSSIYDIPKVLFDEGLDAYVVRKLELPFHDVDWAEWSDLLERVHHPKEEVSIAIVGKYIDLPDAYLSVTEALKAGGFGNWAKTNVLWIPADSCATMEGAERALGNVDGIVIPGGFGIRGIEGKIGALRWAREKKVPALGLCLGLQ
;
A
#
# COMPACT_ATOMS: atom_id res chain seq x y z
N HIS A 1 18.76 -21.72 0.98
CA HIS A 1 18.40 -22.29 2.30
C HIS A 1 17.95 -21.24 3.32
N GLU A 2 18.74 -20.24 3.69
CA GLU A 2 18.33 -19.23 4.71
C GLU A 2 17.03 -18.50 4.33
N ILE A 3 16.91 -17.98 3.10
CA ILE A 3 15.71 -17.26 2.63
C ILE A 3 14.46 -18.15 2.72
N LYS A 4 14.55 -19.40 2.25
CA LYS A 4 13.47 -20.39 2.36
C LYS A 4 13.06 -20.66 3.81
N SER A 5 14.03 -20.77 4.72
CA SER A 5 13.76 -20.90 6.16
C SER A 5 12.97 -19.71 6.69
N ARG A 6 13.35 -18.48 6.30
CA ARG A 6 12.62 -17.25 6.66
C ARG A 6 11.20 -17.19 6.11
N MET A 7 11.02 -17.54 4.83
CA MET A 7 9.68 -17.60 4.20
C MET A 7 8.73 -18.55 4.93
N ARG A 8 9.27 -19.63 5.52
CA ARG A 8 8.49 -20.65 6.21
C ARG A 8 8.50 -20.52 7.74
N ALA A 9 9.17 -19.50 8.30
CA ALA A 9 9.42 -19.42 9.74
C ALA A 9 8.14 -19.28 10.58
N GLN A 10 7.06 -18.75 10.00
CA GLN A 10 5.76 -18.60 10.64
C GLN A 10 4.85 -19.82 10.48
N ALA A 11 5.27 -20.83 9.70
CA ALA A 11 4.45 -22.01 9.42
C ALA A 11 4.21 -22.81 10.71
N SER A 12 2.94 -22.95 11.08
CA SER A 12 2.48 -23.71 12.24
C SER A 12 1.01 -24.08 12.06
N ASP A 13 0.48 -24.99 12.89
CA ASP A 13 -0.93 -25.41 12.84
C ASP A 13 -1.95 -24.28 13.12
N LYS A 14 -1.48 -23.07 13.47
CA LYS A 14 -2.31 -21.89 13.72
C LYS A 14 -2.35 -20.91 12.54
N VAL A 15 -1.61 -21.17 11.47
CA VAL A 15 -1.48 -20.28 10.32
C VAL A 15 -1.84 -21.04 9.06
N ASP A 16 -3.00 -20.72 8.48
CA ASP A 16 -3.49 -21.36 7.25
C ASP A 16 -2.72 -20.91 6.00
N VAL A 17 -2.41 -19.60 5.92
CA VAL A 17 -1.76 -18.99 4.75
C VAL A 17 -0.67 -18.02 5.19
N ILE A 18 0.49 -18.10 4.55
CA ILE A 18 1.57 -17.11 4.66
C ILE A 18 1.67 -16.36 3.34
N ILE A 19 1.40 -15.04 3.37
CA ILE A 19 1.62 -14.17 2.21
C ILE A 19 3.05 -13.63 2.29
N THR A 20 3.90 -14.03 1.35
CA THR A 20 5.26 -13.52 1.23
C THR A 20 5.35 -12.57 0.04
N GLU A 21 5.52 -11.28 0.31
CA GLU A 21 5.88 -10.30 -0.71
C GLU A 21 7.37 -10.42 -1.05
N ILE A 22 7.69 -10.55 -2.33
CA ILE A 22 9.07 -10.52 -2.82
C ILE A 22 9.32 -9.11 -3.37
N GLY A 23 10.07 -8.31 -2.61
CA GLY A 23 10.44 -6.96 -3.03
C GLY A 23 11.36 -6.94 -4.27
N GLY A 24 11.42 -5.78 -4.91
CA GLY A 24 12.15 -5.56 -6.17
C GLY A 24 11.32 -5.87 -7.41
N THR A 25 11.93 -5.82 -8.60
CA THR A 25 11.26 -6.14 -9.86
C THR A 25 11.78 -7.46 -10.41
N VAL A 26 10.90 -8.28 -11.00
CA VAL A 26 11.29 -9.49 -11.72
C VAL A 26 12.20 -9.10 -12.89
N GLY A 27 13.40 -9.65 -12.92
CA GLY A 27 14.45 -9.30 -13.89
C GLY A 27 15.66 -8.61 -13.25
N ASP A 28 15.49 -8.01 -12.07
CA ASP A 28 16.58 -7.42 -11.33
C ASP A 28 17.47 -8.49 -10.68
N ILE A 29 18.78 -8.27 -10.70
CA ILE A 29 19.78 -9.19 -10.13
C ILE A 29 19.56 -9.37 -8.63
N GLU A 30 19.16 -8.31 -7.93
CA GLU A 30 18.91 -8.30 -6.47
C GLU A 30 17.79 -9.26 -6.06
N SER A 31 16.80 -9.47 -6.93
CA SER A 31 15.60 -10.27 -6.66
C SER A 31 15.80 -11.78 -6.92
N GLN A 32 16.85 -12.16 -7.67
CA GLN A 32 17.06 -13.56 -8.10
C GLN A 32 17.16 -14.56 -6.93
N PRO A 33 17.89 -14.29 -5.83
CA PRO A 33 17.96 -15.23 -4.70
C PRO A 33 16.60 -15.47 -4.04
N PHE A 34 15.72 -14.46 -4.01
CA PHE A 34 14.39 -14.58 -3.43
C PHE A 34 13.45 -15.39 -4.31
N LEU A 35 13.47 -15.14 -5.63
CA LEU A 35 12.68 -15.89 -6.59
C LEU A 35 13.10 -17.37 -6.62
N GLU A 36 14.40 -17.66 -6.60
CA GLU A 36 14.91 -19.04 -6.53
C GLU A 36 14.46 -19.73 -5.24
N ALA A 37 14.52 -19.03 -4.09
CA ALA A 37 14.02 -19.58 -2.83
C ALA A 37 12.52 -19.88 -2.88
N ALA A 38 11.70 -18.99 -3.46
CA ALA A 38 10.26 -19.20 -3.61
C ALA A 38 9.95 -20.37 -4.56
N ARG A 39 10.73 -20.51 -5.65
CA ARG A 39 10.65 -21.66 -6.57
C ARG A 39 10.99 -22.98 -5.86
N GLU A 40 12.00 -22.99 -5.00
CA GLU A 40 12.30 -24.16 -4.15
C GLU A 40 11.17 -24.48 -3.16
N VAL A 41 10.59 -23.46 -2.51
CA VAL A 41 9.42 -23.62 -1.61
C VAL A 41 8.28 -24.30 -2.36
N ARG A 42 7.95 -23.81 -3.56
CA ARG A 42 6.93 -24.40 -4.43
C ARG A 42 7.20 -25.88 -4.70
N ARG A 43 8.44 -26.21 -5.05
CA ARG A 43 8.85 -27.59 -5.35
C ARG A 43 8.72 -28.52 -4.15
N GLU A 44 9.02 -28.04 -2.94
CA GLU A 44 8.91 -28.84 -1.72
C GLU A 44 7.47 -29.03 -1.25
N LEU A 45 6.62 -28.01 -1.39
CA LEU A 45 5.25 -28.02 -0.89
C LEU A 45 4.24 -28.60 -1.88
N GLY A 46 4.56 -28.61 -3.17
CA GLY A 46 3.66 -29.11 -4.22
C GLY A 46 2.60 -28.10 -4.61
N GLU A 47 1.78 -28.46 -5.62
CA GLU A 47 0.97 -27.50 -6.36
C GLU A 47 -0.21 -26.86 -5.59
N THR A 48 -0.70 -27.55 -4.57
CA THR A 48 -1.86 -27.14 -3.77
C THR A 48 -1.48 -26.35 -2.51
N ASN A 49 -0.20 -26.31 -2.12
CA ASN A 49 0.25 -25.68 -0.87
C ASN A 49 1.09 -24.41 -1.08
N CYS A 50 1.15 -23.90 -2.30
CA CYS A 50 1.89 -22.69 -2.64
C CYS A 50 1.24 -22.08 -3.90
N MET A 51 1.32 -20.77 -4.07
CA MET A 51 0.73 -20.10 -5.21
C MET A 51 1.57 -18.87 -5.54
N PHE A 52 1.72 -18.57 -6.83
CA PHE A 52 2.36 -17.35 -7.28
C PHE A 52 1.33 -16.37 -7.83
N VAL A 53 1.20 -15.22 -7.15
CA VAL A 53 0.43 -14.07 -7.63
C VAL A 53 1.43 -13.04 -8.17
N HIS A 54 1.37 -12.75 -9.47
CA HIS A 54 2.29 -11.81 -10.12
C HIS A 54 1.62 -10.48 -10.41
N VAL A 55 2.16 -9.40 -9.86
CA VAL A 55 1.65 -8.04 -10.08
C VAL A 55 2.33 -7.43 -11.31
N SER A 56 1.55 -6.84 -12.20
CA SER A 56 2.06 -6.22 -13.43
C SER A 56 1.32 -4.93 -13.75
N LEU A 57 1.99 -4.03 -14.48
CA LEU A 57 1.43 -2.76 -14.93
C LEU A 57 0.90 -2.88 -16.37
N VAL A 58 -0.34 -2.44 -16.59
CA VAL A 58 -0.94 -2.26 -17.91
C VAL A 58 -1.02 -0.75 -18.19
N PRO A 59 0.01 -0.15 -18.84
CA PRO A 59 0.05 1.28 -19.06
C PRO A 59 -0.90 1.72 -20.18
N TYR A 60 -1.50 2.89 -20.01
CA TYR A 60 -2.20 3.62 -21.05
C TYR A 60 -1.24 4.55 -21.80
N ILE A 61 -1.17 4.43 -23.13
CA ILE A 61 -0.33 5.28 -23.97
C ILE A 61 -1.19 6.41 -24.53
N ALA A 62 -1.05 7.61 -23.95
CA ALA A 62 -1.88 8.76 -24.31
C ALA A 62 -1.81 9.13 -25.80
N SER A 63 -0.64 9.03 -26.44
CA SER A 63 -0.47 9.34 -27.86
C SER A 63 -1.16 8.35 -28.80
N ALA A 64 -1.39 7.12 -28.36
CA ALA A 64 -2.02 6.06 -29.16
C ALA A 64 -3.46 5.77 -28.71
N HIS A 65 -3.92 6.39 -27.63
CA HIS A 65 -5.21 6.13 -26.99
C HIS A 65 -5.49 4.64 -26.70
N GLU A 66 -4.46 3.89 -26.29
CA GLU A 66 -4.55 2.44 -26.13
C GLU A 66 -3.83 1.94 -24.87
N LEU A 67 -4.44 0.94 -24.22
CA LEU A 67 -3.82 0.15 -23.15
C LEU A 67 -2.88 -0.91 -23.74
N LYS A 68 -1.66 -1.01 -23.22
CA LYS A 68 -0.66 -1.95 -23.75
C LYS A 68 -0.47 -3.14 -22.82
N THR A 69 -0.77 -4.34 -23.34
CA THR A 69 -0.58 -5.62 -22.62
C THR A 69 0.84 -6.19 -22.72
N LYS A 70 1.68 -5.61 -23.59
CA LYS A 70 3.02 -6.12 -23.91
C LYS A 70 3.97 -6.14 -22.70
N PRO A 71 3.99 -5.11 -21.82
CA PRO A 71 4.79 -5.15 -20.59
C PRO A 71 4.46 -6.36 -19.70
N THR A 72 3.17 -6.65 -19.49
CA THR A 72 2.73 -7.84 -18.74
C THR A 72 3.20 -9.13 -19.37
N GLN A 73 3.06 -9.28 -20.69
CA GLN A 73 3.53 -10.47 -21.41
C GLN A 73 5.04 -10.70 -21.23
N HIS A 74 5.84 -9.65 -21.32
CA HIS A 74 7.29 -9.75 -21.13
C HIS A 74 7.65 -10.04 -19.68
N SER A 75 6.96 -9.42 -18.73
CA SER A 75 7.17 -9.65 -17.30
C SER A 75 6.89 -11.10 -16.91
N VAL A 76 5.78 -11.68 -17.39
CA VAL A 76 5.46 -13.10 -17.18
C VAL A 76 6.47 -14.02 -17.87
N MET A 77 6.95 -13.66 -19.07
CA MET A 77 8.02 -14.41 -19.74
C MET A 77 9.31 -14.44 -18.91
N SER A 78 9.73 -13.31 -18.35
CA SER A 78 10.91 -13.23 -17.48
C SER A 78 10.73 -14.08 -16.21
N LEU A 79 9.54 -14.07 -15.60
CA LEU A 79 9.23 -14.92 -14.44
C LEU A 79 9.32 -16.41 -14.80
N ARG A 80 8.77 -16.80 -15.95
CA ARG A 80 8.81 -18.18 -16.46
C ARG A 80 10.23 -18.65 -16.81
N GLN A 81 11.11 -17.76 -17.29
CA GLN A 81 12.53 -18.07 -17.52
C GLN A 81 13.27 -18.46 -16.23
N LEU A 82 12.79 -17.97 -15.08
CA LEU A 82 13.29 -18.36 -13.76
C LEU A 82 12.63 -19.65 -13.22
N GLY A 83 11.80 -20.32 -14.03
CA GLY A 83 11.10 -21.54 -13.63
C GLY A 83 9.89 -21.31 -12.73
N ILE A 84 9.36 -20.09 -12.67
CA ILE A 84 8.16 -19.74 -11.91
C ILE A 84 7.01 -19.48 -12.88
N ARG A 85 5.93 -20.25 -12.75
CA ARG A 85 4.67 -20.01 -13.47
C ARG A 85 3.71 -19.29 -12.51
N PRO A 86 3.19 -18.09 -12.87
CA PRO A 86 2.18 -17.44 -12.06
C PRO A 86 0.86 -18.21 -12.14
N ASP A 87 0.18 -18.33 -11.01
CA ASP A 87 -1.16 -18.92 -10.90
C ASP A 87 -2.26 -17.85 -11.06
N ALA A 88 -1.94 -16.58 -10.74
CA ALA A 88 -2.80 -15.42 -10.93
C ALA A 88 -1.98 -14.18 -11.33
N LEU A 89 -2.62 -13.25 -12.05
CA LEU A 89 -2.06 -11.96 -12.46
C LEU A 89 -2.90 -10.83 -11.89
N VAL A 90 -2.25 -9.91 -11.17
CA VAL A 90 -2.88 -8.66 -10.72
C VAL A 90 -2.40 -7.54 -11.63
N LEU A 91 -3.32 -7.03 -12.44
CA LEU A 91 -3.08 -6.01 -13.45
C LEU A 91 -3.39 -4.63 -12.87
N ARG A 92 -2.34 -3.89 -12.49
CA ARG A 92 -2.41 -2.48 -12.12
C ARG A 92 -2.67 -1.62 -13.36
N SER A 93 -3.63 -0.71 -13.27
CA SER A 93 -3.96 0.21 -14.35
C SER A 93 -4.61 1.50 -13.81
N ASP A 94 -4.51 2.58 -14.57
CA ASP A 94 -5.15 3.86 -14.25
C ASP A 94 -6.65 3.89 -14.61
N ARG A 95 -7.16 2.82 -15.22
CA ARG A 95 -8.55 2.69 -15.71
C ARG A 95 -8.99 1.23 -15.81
N PRO A 96 -10.30 0.95 -15.82
CA PRO A 96 -10.81 -0.40 -16.00
C PRO A 96 -10.34 -1.05 -17.29
N LEU A 97 -10.01 -2.34 -17.22
CA LEU A 97 -9.65 -3.16 -18.37
C LEU A 97 -10.88 -3.90 -18.91
N GLY A 98 -11.16 -3.74 -20.21
CA GLY A 98 -12.23 -4.50 -20.86
C GLY A 98 -11.91 -6.00 -20.96
N LYS A 99 -12.95 -6.83 -21.03
CA LYS A 99 -12.82 -8.30 -21.10
C LYS A 99 -11.82 -8.77 -22.16
N GLY A 100 -11.87 -8.22 -23.38
CA GLY A 100 -10.95 -8.61 -24.45
C GLY A 100 -9.46 -8.37 -24.15
N ILE A 101 -9.11 -7.41 -23.28
CA ILE A 101 -7.74 -7.21 -22.81
C ILE A 101 -7.35 -8.33 -21.84
N LYS A 102 -8.23 -8.66 -20.89
CA LYS A 102 -8.02 -9.75 -19.93
C LYS A 102 -7.90 -11.10 -20.64
N ASP A 103 -8.79 -11.41 -21.58
CA ASP A 103 -8.78 -12.65 -22.38
C ASP A 103 -7.46 -12.78 -23.16
N LYS A 104 -7.00 -11.67 -23.78
CA LYS A 104 -5.70 -11.63 -24.48
C LYS A 104 -4.53 -11.88 -23.53
N ILE A 105 -4.56 -11.31 -22.33
CA ILE A 105 -3.50 -11.53 -21.33
C ILE A 105 -3.54 -12.98 -20.85
N SER A 106 -4.71 -13.52 -20.51
CA SER A 106 -4.91 -14.92 -20.13
C SER A 106 -4.31 -15.87 -21.18
N LEU A 107 -4.69 -15.70 -22.45
CA LEU A 107 -4.20 -16.53 -23.55
C LEU A 107 -2.67 -16.42 -23.74
N MET A 108 -2.13 -15.20 -23.76
CA MET A 108 -0.71 -14.97 -24.05
C MET A 108 0.21 -15.32 -22.88
N CYS A 109 -0.29 -15.21 -21.65
CA CYS A 109 0.43 -15.52 -20.43
C CYS A 109 0.14 -16.93 -19.91
N ASP A 110 -0.82 -17.65 -20.51
CA ASP A 110 -1.24 -19.00 -20.12
C ASP A 110 -1.53 -19.08 -18.60
N VAL A 111 -2.48 -18.23 -18.19
CA VAL A 111 -3.05 -18.10 -16.85
C VAL A 111 -4.56 -18.12 -16.98
N ASP A 112 -5.25 -18.83 -16.07
CA ASP A 112 -6.72 -18.97 -16.09
C ASP A 112 -7.41 -17.59 -16.17
N GLU A 113 -8.46 -17.47 -16.98
CA GLU A 113 -9.18 -16.21 -17.21
C GLU A 113 -9.69 -15.59 -15.90
N GLU A 114 -10.19 -16.44 -14.99
CA GLU A 114 -10.67 -16.05 -13.65
C GLU A 114 -9.54 -15.53 -12.74
N ALA A 115 -8.29 -15.85 -13.05
CA ALA A 115 -7.11 -15.46 -12.29
C ALA A 115 -6.40 -14.24 -12.87
N VAL A 116 -6.93 -13.64 -13.94
CA VAL A 116 -6.44 -12.38 -14.50
C VAL A 116 -7.31 -11.25 -13.94
N VAL A 117 -6.79 -10.55 -12.94
CA VAL A 117 -7.56 -9.61 -12.11
C VAL A 117 -7.13 -8.17 -12.39
N ASN A 118 -8.08 -7.28 -12.66
CA ASN A 118 -7.81 -5.86 -12.81
C ASN A 118 -7.88 -5.13 -11.47
N CYS A 119 -6.71 -4.75 -10.94
CA CYS A 119 -6.58 -3.89 -9.77
C CYS A 119 -6.40 -2.43 -10.23
N VAL A 120 -7.51 -1.79 -10.60
CA VAL A 120 -7.53 -0.39 -11.03
C VAL A 120 -7.11 0.55 -9.89
N ASP A 121 -6.47 1.66 -10.22
CA ASP A 121 -6.14 2.71 -9.27
C ASP A 121 -7.40 3.18 -8.54
N CYS A 122 -7.32 3.21 -7.22
CA CYS A 122 -8.41 3.57 -6.32
C CYS A 122 -8.15 4.95 -5.69
N SER A 123 -9.22 5.64 -5.32
CA SER A 123 -9.14 6.88 -4.53
C SER A 123 -8.54 6.66 -3.14
N SER A 124 -8.71 5.46 -2.59
CA SER A 124 -8.21 5.10 -1.26
C SER A 124 -7.59 3.70 -1.27
N ILE A 125 -6.55 3.50 -0.45
CA ILE A 125 -5.97 2.17 -0.24
C ILE A 125 -6.99 1.20 0.38
N TYR A 126 -7.98 1.72 1.11
CA TYR A 126 -9.03 0.93 1.75
C TYR A 126 -10.02 0.33 0.75
N ASP A 127 -10.07 0.83 -0.49
CA ASP A 127 -10.93 0.32 -1.57
C ASP A 127 -10.35 -0.93 -2.25
N ILE A 128 -9.03 -1.15 -2.13
CA ILE A 128 -8.32 -2.22 -2.84
C ILE A 128 -8.91 -3.61 -2.54
N PRO A 129 -9.23 -3.99 -1.28
CA PRO A 129 -9.85 -5.28 -0.99
C PRO A 129 -11.18 -5.47 -1.73
N LYS A 130 -11.98 -4.42 -1.87
CA LYS A 130 -13.25 -4.50 -2.60
C LYS A 130 -13.03 -4.71 -4.10
N VAL A 131 -12.06 -4.02 -4.69
CA VAL A 131 -11.67 -4.22 -6.10
C VAL A 131 -11.18 -5.64 -6.36
N LEU A 132 -10.34 -6.19 -5.49
CA LEU A 132 -9.83 -7.56 -5.64
C LEU A 132 -10.93 -8.62 -5.44
N PHE A 133 -11.85 -8.37 -4.50
CA PHE A 133 -13.00 -9.23 -4.25
C PHE A 133 -13.98 -9.23 -5.43
N ASP A 134 -14.30 -8.06 -5.98
CA ASP A 134 -15.22 -7.94 -7.12
C ASP A 134 -14.65 -8.60 -8.39
N GLU A 135 -13.32 -8.69 -8.50
CA GLU A 135 -12.62 -9.44 -9.55
C GLU A 135 -12.41 -10.94 -9.21
N GLY A 136 -12.78 -11.39 -7.99
CA GLY A 136 -12.79 -12.79 -7.58
C GLY A 136 -11.43 -13.41 -7.22
N LEU A 137 -10.41 -12.59 -6.94
CA LEU A 137 -9.06 -13.09 -6.66
C LEU A 137 -9.02 -14.01 -5.42
N ASP A 138 -9.68 -13.59 -4.35
CA ASP A 138 -9.75 -14.31 -3.07
C ASP A 138 -10.41 -15.68 -3.22
N ALA A 139 -11.56 -15.74 -3.90
CA ALA A 139 -12.25 -17.00 -4.17
C ALA A 139 -11.39 -17.94 -5.04
N TYR A 140 -10.67 -17.40 -6.02
CA TYR A 140 -9.72 -18.17 -6.82
C TYR A 140 -8.57 -18.74 -5.97
N VAL A 141 -8.00 -17.93 -5.06
CA VAL A 141 -6.95 -18.35 -4.12
C VAL A 141 -7.44 -19.48 -3.20
N VAL A 142 -8.62 -19.32 -2.59
CA VAL A 142 -9.22 -20.33 -1.69
C VAL A 142 -9.38 -21.67 -2.42
N ARG A 143 -9.90 -21.65 -3.65
CA ARG A 143 -10.06 -22.86 -4.46
C ARG A 143 -8.73 -23.46 -4.89
N LYS A 144 -7.77 -22.64 -5.33
CA LYS A 144 -6.46 -23.09 -5.83
C LYS A 144 -5.63 -23.77 -4.73
N LEU A 145 -5.74 -23.27 -3.51
CA LEU A 145 -5.03 -23.79 -2.33
C LEU A 145 -5.83 -24.84 -1.54
N GLU A 146 -7.00 -25.25 -2.05
CA GLU A 146 -7.89 -26.23 -1.39
C GLU A 146 -8.25 -25.83 0.06
N LEU A 147 -8.39 -24.52 0.32
CA LEU A 147 -8.70 -23.99 1.64
C LEU A 147 -10.19 -24.16 1.97
N PRO A 148 -10.55 -24.25 3.27
CA PRO A 148 -11.95 -24.20 3.69
C PRO A 148 -12.62 -22.92 3.20
N PHE A 149 -13.70 -23.08 2.44
CA PHE A 149 -14.47 -21.95 1.91
C PHE A 149 -15.44 -21.41 2.94
N HIS A 150 -15.49 -20.08 3.07
CA HIS A 150 -16.56 -19.35 3.73
C HIS A 150 -16.75 -18.00 3.02
N ASP A 151 -17.93 -17.41 3.15
CA ASP A 151 -18.18 -16.05 2.66
C ASP A 151 -17.37 -15.02 3.47
N VAL A 152 -17.02 -13.90 2.83
CA VAL A 152 -16.33 -12.78 3.49
C VAL A 152 -17.31 -12.03 4.38
N ASP A 153 -16.96 -11.86 5.66
CA ASP A 153 -17.68 -10.95 6.55
C ASP A 153 -17.21 -9.50 6.31
N TRP A 154 -18.08 -8.73 5.68
CA TRP A 154 -17.80 -7.34 5.29
C TRP A 154 -18.14 -6.31 6.38
N ALA A 155 -18.66 -6.71 7.54
CA ALA A 155 -19.22 -5.77 8.52
C ALA A 155 -18.22 -4.68 8.96
N GLU A 156 -17.02 -5.08 9.39
CA GLU A 156 -15.98 -4.15 9.85
C GLU A 156 -15.44 -3.30 8.70
N TRP A 157 -15.15 -3.92 7.55
CA TRP A 157 -14.58 -3.20 6.41
C TRP A 157 -15.58 -2.23 5.77
N SER A 158 -16.87 -2.56 5.75
CA SER A 158 -17.91 -1.67 5.24
C SER A 158 -18.10 -0.44 6.13
N ASP A 159 -18.05 -0.60 7.47
CA ASP A 159 -18.07 0.54 8.40
C ASP A 159 -16.85 1.45 8.19
N LEU A 160 -15.67 0.86 7.97
CA LEU A 160 -14.47 1.63 7.62
C LEU A 160 -14.67 2.42 6.31
N LEU A 161 -15.13 1.77 5.24
CA LEU A 161 -15.36 2.43 3.95
C LEU A 161 -16.37 3.56 4.06
N GLU A 162 -17.43 3.39 4.87
CA GLU A 162 -18.40 4.44 5.12
C GLU A 162 -17.77 5.66 5.79
N ARG A 163 -16.88 5.46 6.77
CA ARG A 163 -16.13 6.55 7.42
C ARG A 163 -15.12 7.22 6.51
N VAL A 164 -14.52 6.46 5.59
CA VAL A 164 -13.55 6.96 4.60
C VAL A 164 -14.23 7.86 3.57
N HIS A 165 -15.38 7.43 3.03
CA HIS A 165 -16.04 8.09 1.90
C HIS A 165 -17.13 9.09 2.31
N HIS A 166 -17.73 8.90 3.49
CA HIS A 166 -18.82 9.75 4.00
C HIS A 166 -18.49 10.36 5.38
N PRO A 167 -17.39 11.12 5.51
CA PRO A 167 -17.10 11.87 6.74
C PRO A 167 -18.15 12.95 6.97
N LYS A 168 -18.45 13.22 8.25
CA LYS A 168 -19.41 14.25 8.69
C LYS A 168 -18.77 15.62 8.85
N GLU A 169 -17.47 15.65 9.09
CA GLU A 169 -16.68 16.86 9.29
C GLU A 169 -15.28 16.69 8.71
N GLU A 170 -14.56 17.80 8.57
CA GLU A 170 -13.16 17.81 8.15
C GLU A 170 -12.30 18.50 9.21
N VAL A 171 -11.07 18.02 9.40
CA VAL A 171 -10.10 18.60 10.33
C VAL A 171 -8.75 18.73 9.65
N SER A 172 -8.10 19.88 9.78
CA SER A 172 -6.80 20.17 9.19
C SER A 172 -5.68 19.96 10.21
N ILE A 173 -4.85 18.95 9.99
CA ILE A 173 -3.75 18.61 10.90
C ILE A 173 -2.40 18.83 10.21
N ALA A 174 -1.57 19.67 10.80
CA ALA A 174 -0.24 19.96 10.28
C ALA A 174 0.80 18.94 10.78
N ILE A 175 1.54 18.28 9.88
CA ILE A 175 2.75 17.55 10.24
C ILE A 175 3.95 18.48 10.04
N VAL A 176 4.60 18.86 11.14
CA VAL A 176 5.77 19.75 11.13
C VAL A 176 7.04 18.92 11.01
N GLY A 177 7.36 18.55 9.78
CA GLY A 177 8.44 17.61 9.44
C GLY A 177 9.67 18.28 8.83
N LYS A 178 10.78 17.55 8.79
CA LYS A 178 11.98 17.98 8.05
C LYS A 178 11.91 17.57 6.58
N TYR A 179 11.46 16.35 6.32
CA TYR A 179 11.42 15.75 4.99
C TYR A 179 9.98 15.74 4.47
N ILE A 180 9.43 16.91 4.18
CA ILE A 180 8.05 17.04 3.71
C ILE A 180 7.86 16.62 2.25
N ASP A 181 8.94 16.63 1.45
CA ASP A 181 8.92 16.25 0.04
C ASP A 181 8.90 14.74 -0.19
N LEU A 182 9.01 13.95 0.88
CA LEU A 182 8.95 12.49 0.84
C LEU A 182 7.83 11.99 1.77
N PRO A 183 6.57 11.96 1.31
CA PRO A 183 5.41 11.55 2.12
C PRO A 183 5.60 10.18 2.81
N ASP A 184 6.34 9.27 2.16
CA ASP A 184 6.64 7.92 2.67
C ASP A 184 7.40 7.93 4.00
N ALA A 185 8.21 8.96 4.27
CA ALA A 185 8.95 9.09 5.53
C ALA A 185 8.03 9.18 6.76
N TYR A 186 6.75 9.52 6.54
CA TYR A 186 5.75 9.71 7.57
C TYR A 186 4.48 8.89 7.31
N LEU A 187 4.53 7.85 6.48
CA LEU A 187 3.37 7.05 6.08
C LEU A 187 2.56 6.57 7.29
N SER A 188 3.20 5.94 8.28
CA SER A 188 2.51 5.45 9.47
C SER A 188 1.88 6.56 10.32
N VAL A 189 2.49 7.75 10.36
CA VAL A 189 1.93 8.91 11.08
C VAL A 189 0.70 9.43 10.35
N THR A 190 0.78 9.55 9.02
CA THR A 190 -0.33 9.96 8.17
C THR A 190 -1.51 9.00 8.25
N GLU A 191 -1.27 7.68 8.19
CA GLU A 191 -2.34 6.69 8.32
C GLU A 191 -2.94 6.66 9.73
N ALA A 192 -2.14 6.82 10.79
CA ALA A 192 -2.67 6.93 12.15
C ALA A 192 -3.56 8.17 12.35
N LEU A 193 -3.21 9.29 11.71
CA LEU A 193 -4.02 10.51 11.71
C LEU A 193 -5.34 10.32 10.95
N LYS A 194 -5.32 9.65 9.81
CA LYS A 194 -6.54 9.27 9.08
C LYS A 194 -7.41 8.33 9.92
N ALA A 195 -6.82 7.31 10.56
CA ALA A 195 -7.52 6.39 11.45
C ALA A 195 -8.18 7.11 12.65
N GLY A 196 -7.49 8.10 13.24
CA GLY A 196 -8.07 8.97 14.25
C GLY A 196 -9.28 9.75 13.73
N GLY A 197 -9.22 10.23 12.48
CA GLY A 197 -10.35 10.82 11.77
C GLY A 197 -11.51 9.85 11.61
N PHE A 198 -11.27 8.64 11.10
CA PHE A 198 -12.30 7.61 10.90
C PHE A 198 -13.05 7.29 12.20
N GLY A 199 -12.32 7.17 13.31
CA GLY A 199 -12.92 6.96 14.64
C GLY A 199 -13.92 8.04 15.05
N ASN A 200 -13.75 9.26 14.55
CA ASN A 200 -14.59 10.43 14.82
C ASN A 200 -15.53 10.81 13.67
N TRP A 201 -15.65 9.99 12.60
CA TRP A 201 -16.38 10.37 11.38
C TRP A 201 -15.87 11.66 10.75
N ALA A 202 -14.57 11.93 10.88
CA ALA A 202 -13.92 13.13 10.37
C ALA A 202 -12.89 12.77 9.30
N LYS A 203 -12.79 13.60 8.27
CA LYS A 203 -11.71 13.53 7.30
C LYS A 203 -10.52 14.33 7.78
N THR A 204 -9.39 13.67 7.97
CA THR A 204 -8.14 14.34 8.35
C THR A 204 -7.40 14.85 7.11
N ASN A 205 -7.43 16.17 6.91
CA ASN A 205 -6.66 16.87 5.89
C ASN A 205 -5.22 17.11 6.41
N VAL A 206 -4.28 16.30 5.95
CA VAL A 206 -2.88 16.38 6.38
C VAL A 206 -2.14 17.47 5.61
N LEU A 207 -1.60 18.46 6.33
CA LEU A 207 -0.82 19.55 5.78
C LEU A 207 0.66 19.36 6.12
N TRP A 208 1.51 19.37 5.10
CA TRP A 208 2.94 19.18 5.26
C TRP A 208 3.65 20.51 5.44
N ILE A 209 4.21 20.73 6.64
CA ILE A 209 4.84 22.00 6.99
C ILE A 209 6.34 21.77 7.22
N PRO A 210 7.23 22.43 6.47
CA PRO A 210 8.66 22.30 6.70
C PRO A 210 9.01 22.96 8.04
N ALA A 211 9.67 22.20 8.93
CA ALA A 211 9.96 22.65 10.30
C ALA A 211 10.68 24.01 10.34
N ASP A 212 11.66 24.23 9.45
CA ASP A 212 12.43 25.48 9.39
C ASP A 212 11.57 26.72 9.16
N SER A 213 10.37 26.59 8.57
CA SER A 213 9.42 27.70 8.40
C SER A 213 8.79 28.18 9.71
N CYS A 214 8.84 27.37 10.76
CA CYS A 214 8.21 27.63 12.05
C CYS A 214 9.19 28.12 13.13
N ALA A 215 10.45 28.40 12.80
CA ALA A 215 11.48 28.77 13.79
C ALA A 215 11.19 30.11 14.51
N THR A 216 10.40 30.99 13.89
CA THR A 216 9.94 32.25 14.50
C THR A 216 8.42 32.22 14.68
N MET A 217 7.91 33.00 15.65
CA MET A 217 6.45 33.10 15.88
C MET A 217 5.68 33.60 14.66
N GLU A 218 6.25 34.55 13.89
CA GLU A 218 5.63 35.05 12.66
C GLU A 218 5.62 33.97 11.55
N GLY A 219 6.72 33.22 11.41
CA GLY A 219 6.81 32.11 10.47
C GLY A 219 5.81 31.01 10.81
N ALA A 220 5.73 30.63 12.08
CA ALA A 220 4.76 29.66 12.59
C ALA A 220 3.30 30.13 12.39
N GLU A 221 2.97 31.40 12.65
CA GLU A 221 1.63 31.94 12.37
C GLU A 221 1.28 31.84 10.88
N ARG A 222 2.22 32.19 10.00
CA ARG A 222 2.01 32.12 8.55
C ARG A 222 1.79 30.69 8.06
N ALA A 223 2.52 29.73 8.63
CA ALA A 223 2.48 28.34 8.22
C ALA A 223 1.32 27.54 8.87
N LEU A 224 0.96 27.85 10.12
CA LEU A 224 0.06 27.06 10.96
C LEU A 224 -1.26 27.77 11.29
N GLY A 225 -1.44 29.03 10.94
CA GLY A 225 -2.58 29.86 11.36
C GLY A 225 -3.98 29.30 11.04
N ASN A 226 -4.08 28.39 10.06
CA ASN A 226 -5.34 27.81 9.58
C ASN A 226 -5.47 26.30 9.90
N VAL A 227 -4.68 25.77 10.84
CA VAL A 227 -4.73 24.34 11.22
C VAL A 227 -5.47 24.14 12.54
N ASP A 228 -6.16 23.02 12.67
CA ASP A 228 -6.92 22.64 13.87
C ASP A 228 -6.05 21.89 14.90
N GLY A 229 -4.90 21.38 14.47
CA GLY A 229 -3.94 20.68 15.31
C GLY A 229 -2.60 20.50 14.64
N ILE A 230 -1.57 20.26 15.44
CA ILE A 230 -0.21 19.98 14.93
C ILE A 230 0.32 18.65 15.45
N VAL A 231 1.10 17.98 14.62
CA VAL A 231 1.91 16.82 14.97
C VAL A 231 3.38 17.17 14.77
N ILE A 232 4.18 16.96 15.81
CA ILE A 232 5.62 17.00 15.73
C ILE A 232 6.12 15.56 15.65
N PRO A 233 6.43 15.04 14.45
CA PRO A 233 6.89 13.68 14.30
C PRO A 233 8.33 13.53 14.82
N GLY A 234 8.79 12.28 14.90
CA GLY A 234 10.20 11.98 15.11
C GLY A 234 11.11 12.65 14.07
N GLY A 235 12.41 12.70 14.36
CA GLY A 235 13.41 13.20 13.42
C GLY A 235 14.77 12.60 13.75
N PHE A 236 15.47 12.11 12.73
CA PHE A 236 16.83 11.65 12.88
C PHE A 236 17.80 12.83 12.68
N GLY A 237 18.65 13.07 13.68
CA GLY A 237 19.62 14.17 13.68
C GLY A 237 19.09 15.52 14.16
N ILE A 238 19.98 16.53 14.21
CA ILE A 238 19.78 17.81 14.91
C ILE A 238 19.15 18.94 14.06
N ARG A 239 18.90 18.73 12.77
CA ARG A 239 18.41 19.79 11.87
C ARG A 239 16.89 19.95 11.98
N GLY A 240 16.41 21.18 12.01
CA GLY A 240 14.98 21.53 12.07
C GLY A 240 14.38 21.49 13.48
N ILE A 241 15.20 21.37 14.53
CA ILE A 241 14.73 21.37 15.92
C ILE A 241 14.16 22.73 16.32
N GLU A 242 14.86 23.83 16.04
CA GLU A 242 14.37 25.19 16.34
C GLU A 242 12.99 25.47 15.74
N GLY A 243 12.77 24.97 14.51
CA GLY A 243 11.49 25.00 13.83
C GLY A 243 10.37 24.28 14.58
N LYS A 244 10.64 23.07 15.06
CA LYS A 244 9.69 22.27 15.85
C LYS A 244 9.39 22.92 17.21
N ILE A 245 10.41 23.45 17.88
CA ILE A 245 10.23 24.19 19.15
C ILE A 245 9.37 25.44 18.91
N GLY A 246 9.63 26.17 17.83
CA GLY A 246 8.83 27.33 17.44
C GLY A 246 7.37 26.98 17.15
N ALA A 247 7.11 25.87 16.45
CA ALA A 247 5.76 25.35 16.22
C ALA A 247 5.03 24.96 17.53
N LEU A 248 5.70 24.27 18.45
CA LEU A 248 5.13 23.91 19.75
C LEU A 248 4.85 25.14 20.62
N ARG A 249 5.76 26.11 20.62
CA ARG A 249 5.57 27.40 21.29
C ARG A 249 4.34 28.11 20.74
N TRP A 250 4.24 28.20 19.42
CA TRP A 250 3.10 28.79 18.72
C TRP A 250 1.79 28.10 19.10
N ALA A 251 1.74 26.76 19.03
CA ALA A 251 0.54 25.99 19.37
C ALA A 251 0.13 26.20 20.84
N ARG A 252 1.10 26.23 21.76
CA ARG A 252 0.82 26.50 23.18
C ARG A 252 0.25 27.91 23.40
N GLU A 253 0.83 28.94 22.76
CA GLU A 253 0.38 30.33 22.91
C GLU A 253 -1.00 30.55 22.24
N LYS A 254 -1.28 29.86 21.13
CA LYS A 254 -2.56 29.91 20.40
C LYS A 254 -3.60 28.90 20.90
N LYS A 255 -3.25 28.04 21.87
CA LYS A 255 -4.08 26.96 22.41
C LYS A 255 -4.55 25.95 21.34
N VAL A 256 -3.70 25.69 20.36
CA VAL A 256 -3.91 24.66 19.34
C VAL A 256 -3.42 23.31 19.88
N PRO A 257 -4.21 22.22 19.76
CA PRO A 257 -3.78 20.87 20.12
C PRO A 257 -2.46 20.48 19.44
N ALA A 258 -1.55 19.90 20.22
CA ALA A 258 -0.26 19.45 19.73
C ALA A 258 0.02 18.01 20.19
N LEU A 259 0.48 17.17 19.26
CA LEU A 259 0.92 15.80 19.52
C LEU A 259 2.41 15.66 19.19
N GLY A 260 3.23 15.42 20.22
CA GLY A 260 4.66 15.16 20.07
C GLY A 260 4.96 13.67 20.02
N LEU A 261 5.68 13.21 18.98
CA LEU A 261 6.08 11.81 18.80
C LEU A 261 7.59 11.66 18.93
N CYS A 262 8.05 10.86 19.89
CA CYS A 262 9.48 10.59 20.14
C CYS A 262 10.28 11.90 20.34
N LEU A 263 11.01 12.38 19.31
CA LEU A 263 11.67 13.69 19.35
C LEU A 263 10.69 14.84 19.61
N GLY A 264 9.43 14.72 19.20
CA GLY A 264 8.42 15.74 19.48
C GLY A 264 8.03 15.85 20.96
N LEU A 265 8.34 14.83 21.79
CA LEU A 265 8.15 14.86 23.24
C LEU A 265 9.35 15.47 23.97
N GLN A 266 10.56 15.28 23.44
CA GLN A 266 11.83 15.75 24.01
C GLN A 266 11.89 17.29 24.01
#